data_AF-A0A520BU51-F1
#
_entry.id   AF-A0A520BU51-F1
#
_cell.length_a   1.000
_cell.length_b   1.000
_cell.length_c   1.000
_cell.angle_alpha   90.00
_cell.angle_beta   90.00
_cell.angle_gamma   90.00
#
_symmetry.space_group_name_H-M   'P 1'
#
loop_
_entity.id
_entity.type
_entity.pdbx_description
1 polymer ?
#
loop_
_entity_poly.entity_id
_entity_poly.type
_entity_poly.pdbx_seq_one_letter_code
_entity_poly.pdbx_strand_id
1 'polypeptide(L)'
;MISAQQLDALDPHTRQAVQSLLVQVQQRDTELAFKQALIDKLTHEMAILKRMKFSATSERFASTLSPEQRSLLEETLDTDIHELDGELQRHRKKSEKKDEDEKQIPKRAQLPAHLPRRDVPHEPTDTSCGCGQAMQRIGEDVSEKLDYQPGVFTVERHVRGKWVCKCCERIVQASVPAHVIDKGIPTTGLLAHVLVAKFMDHLPLYRQEAVFARAGHVIARSTLAEWVGACGAQLQPLVQALADELRRHMVLHADETPVAMLKPGNGKTHKAYIWS
;
A
#
# COMPACT_ATOMS: atom_id res chain seq x y z
N MET A 1 24.79 30.52 -42.35
CA MET A 1 24.72 31.98 -42.10
C MET A 1 24.39 32.65 -43.42
N ILE A 2 23.34 33.48 -43.47
CA ILE A 2 23.03 34.31 -44.65
C ILE A 2 24.14 35.36 -44.74
N SER A 3 24.79 35.49 -45.90
CA SER A 3 25.90 36.45 -46.04
C SER A 3 25.37 37.88 -46.12
N ALA A 4 26.16 38.87 -45.68
CA ALA A 4 25.77 40.28 -45.70
C ALA A 4 25.31 40.75 -47.10
N GLN A 5 25.88 40.17 -48.16
CA GLN A 5 25.53 40.45 -49.56
C GLN A 5 24.15 39.93 -49.97
N GLN A 6 23.61 38.89 -49.31
CA GLN A 6 22.28 38.34 -49.58
C GLN A 6 21.15 39.14 -48.90
N LEU A 7 21.48 39.92 -47.85
CA LEU A 7 20.54 40.78 -47.13
C LEU A 7 20.26 42.10 -47.87
N ASP A 8 21.22 42.56 -48.68
CA ASP A 8 21.11 43.81 -49.44
C ASP A 8 20.25 43.70 -50.71
N ALA A 9 19.94 42.47 -51.15
CA ALA A 9 19.07 42.19 -52.29
C ALA A 9 17.56 42.11 -51.93
N LEU A 10 17.21 42.23 -50.65
CA LEU A 10 15.83 42.11 -50.15
C LEU A 10 15.15 43.49 -50.03
N ASP A 11 13.82 43.50 -50.17
CA ASP A 11 12.98 44.69 -49.99
C ASP A 11 13.23 45.37 -48.63
N PRO A 12 13.20 46.71 -48.53
CA PRO A 12 13.58 47.44 -47.31
C PRO A 12 12.78 47.01 -46.06
N HIS A 13 11.49 46.74 -46.23
CA HIS A 13 10.61 46.28 -45.14
C HIS A 13 10.98 44.86 -44.69
N THR A 14 11.27 43.97 -45.62
CA THR A 14 11.69 42.58 -45.35
C THR A 14 13.07 42.56 -44.70
N ARG A 15 13.99 43.43 -45.13
CA ARG A 15 15.33 43.59 -44.52
C ARG A 15 15.23 44.05 -43.07
N GLN A 16 14.40 45.03 -42.78
CA GLN A 16 14.20 45.54 -41.42
C GLN A 16 13.57 44.47 -40.50
N ALA A 17 12.61 43.68 -41.02
CA ALA A 17 12.01 42.57 -40.28
C ALA A 17 13.00 41.42 -40.02
N VAL A 18 13.84 41.07 -40.99
CA VAL A 18 14.88 40.05 -40.82
C VAL A 18 15.95 40.51 -39.83
N GLN A 19 16.35 41.78 -39.88
CA GLN A 19 17.30 42.35 -38.92
C GLN A 19 16.73 42.38 -37.49
N SER A 20 15.46 42.75 -37.31
CA SER A 20 14.84 42.74 -35.99
C SER A 20 14.69 41.33 -35.43
N LEU A 21 14.34 40.35 -36.27
CA LEU A 21 14.31 38.93 -35.89
C LEU A 21 15.70 38.39 -35.54
N LEU A 22 16.75 38.76 -36.28
CA LEU A 22 18.12 38.36 -35.98
C LEU A 22 18.59 38.90 -34.62
N VAL A 23 18.26 40.16 -34.31
CA VAL A 23 18.54 40.76 -32.99
C VAL A 23 17.76 40.03 -31.89
N GLN A 24 16.49 39.70 -32.11
CA GLN A 24 15.70 38.92 -31.15
C GLN A 24 16.26 37.51 -30.94
N VAL A 25 16.70 36.83 -32.00
CA VAL A 25 17.33 35.51 -31.91
C VAL A 25 18.63 35.60 -31.10
N GLN A 26 19.48 36.60 -31.37
CA GLN A 26 20.70 36.82 -30.58
C GLN A 26 20.41 37.11 -29.09
N GLN A 27 19.37 37.89 -28.80
CA GLN A 27 18.94 38.13 -27.41
C GLN A 27 18.44 36.84 -26.74
N ARG A 28 17.69 36.01 -27.45
CA ARG A 28 17.22 34.72 -26.91
C ARG A 28 18.36 33.72 -26.74
N ASP A 29 19.35 33.71 -27.64
CA ASP A 29 20.51 32.83 -27.54
C ASP A 29 21.38 33.18 -26.33
N THR A 30 21.55 34.48 -26.05
CA THR A 30 22.26 34.92 -24.84
C THR A 30 21.47 34.59 -23.56
N GLU A 31 20.15 34.73 -23.57
CA GLU A 31 19.29 34.33 -22.44
C GLU A 31 19.30 32.81 -22.21
N LEU A 32 19.26 32.02 -23.28
CA LEU A 32 19.37 30.55 -23.22
C LEU A 32 20.72 30.11 -22.68
N ALA A 33 21.81 30.72 -23.14
CA ALA A 33 23.15 30.44 -22.63
C ALA A 33 23.25 30.75 -21.11
N PHE A 34 22.67 31.87 -20.68
CA PHE A 34 22.63 32.24 -19.26
C PHE A 34 21.79 31.25 -18.42
N LYS A 35 20.59 30.89 -18.89
CA LYS A 35 19.74 29.90 -18.20
C LYS A 35 20.39 28.52 -18.15
N GLN A 36 21.06 28.10 -19.22
CA GLN A 36 21.78 26.82 -19.24
C GLN A 36 22.92 26.81 -18.22
N ALA A 37 23.72 27.88 -18.14
CA ALA A 37 24.76 28.01 -17.13
C ALA A 37 24.19 27.99 -15.68
N LEU A 38 23.02 28.58 -15.46
CA LEU A 38 22.34 28.53 -14.16
C LEU A 38 21.80 27.13 -13.84
N ILE A 39 21.22 26.44 -14.82
CA ILE A 39 20.77 25.05 -14.67
C ILE A 39 21.96 24.15 -14.36
N ASP A 40 23.08 24.31 -15.05
CA ASP A 40 24.29 23.52 -14.83
C ASP A 40 24.86 23.77 -13.43
N LYS A 41 24.90 25.03 -12.98
CA LYS A 41 25.28 25.40 -11.61
C LYS A 41 24.36 24.77 -10.58
N LEU A 42 23.04 24.94 -10.70
CA LEU A 42 22.08 24.39 -9.74
C LEU A 42 22.09 22.86 -9.76
N THR A 43 22.29 22.24 -10.91
CA THR A 43 22.43 20.79 -11.04
C THR A 43 23.68 20.30 -10.34
N HIS A 44 24.79 21.03 -10.47
CA HIS A 44 26.04 20.74 -9.75
C HIS A 44 25.89 20.92 -8.24
N GLU A 45 25.28 22.02 -7.79
CA GLU A 45 24.98 22.25 -6.38
C GLU A 45 24.04 21.18 -5.82
N MET A 46 23.00 20.79 -6.56
CA MET A 46 22.12 19.68 -6.19
C MET A 46 22.88 18.36 -6.15
N ALA A 47 23.81 18.11 -7.07
CA ALA A 47 24.65 16.90 -7.05
C ALA A 47 25.56 16.89 -5.83
N ILE A 48 26.17 18.03 -5.47
CA ILE A 48 26.97 18.20 -4.25
C ILE A 48 26.11 18.01 -3.00
N LEU A 49 24.94 18.64 -2.91
CA LEU A 49 24.04 18.53 -1.77
C LEU A 49 23.49 17.11 -1.63
N LYS A 50 23.14 16.45 -2.75
CA LYS A 50 22.79 15.03 -2.76
C LYS A 50 23.99 14.18 -2.32
N ARG A 51 25.21 14.49 -2.76
CA ARG A 51 26.42 13.81 -2.29
C ARG A 51 26.67 14.07 -0.80
N MET A 52 26.53 15.28 -0.29
CA MET A 52 26.72 15.54 1.15
C MET A 52 25.62 14.89 2.00
N LYS A 53 24.37 14.92 1.53
CA LYS A 53 23.21 14.32 2.21
C LYS A 53 23.20 12.79 2.13
N PHE A 54 23.72 12.21 1.05
CA PHE A 54 23.60 10.78 0.76
C PHE A 54 24.94 10.03 0.61
N SER A 55 26.11 10.65 0.44
CA SER A 55 27.40 9.95 0.18
C SER A 55 27.87 9.13 1.37
N ALA A 56 27.73 9.64 2.61
CA ALA A 56 28.00 8.85 3.81
C ALA A 56 27.03 7.67 3.96
N THR A 57 25.80 7.83 3.45
CA THR A 57 24.68 6.87 3.49
C THR A 57 24.60 5.97 2.26
N SER A 58 25.36 6.22 1.19
CA SER A 58 25.31 5.47 -0.08
C SER A 58 26.59 4.66 -0.27
N GLU A 59 27.76 5.19 0.07
CA GLU A 59 29.03 4.48 -0.20
C GLU A 59 29.31 3.36 0.80
N ARG A 60 28.69 3.39 2.01
CA ARG A 60 28.72 2.29 2.98
C ARG A 60 27.49 1.37 2.96
N PHE A 61 26.39 1.81 2.32
CA PHE A 61 25.10 1.12 2.37
C PHE A 61 24.61 0.63 0.99
N ALA A 62 25.23 1.08 -0.11
CA ALA A 62 24.94 0.62 -1.48
C ALA A 62 25.99 -0.36 -2.01
N SER A 63 27.22 -0.26 -1.52
CA SER A 63 28.32 -1.12 -1.95
C SER A 63 28.25 -2.53 -1.34
N THR A 64 27.51 -2.71 -0.23
CA THR A 64 27.47 -3.96 0.53
C THR A 64 26.08 -4.57 0.68
N LEU A 65 25.00 -3.84 0.38
CA LEU A 65 23.64 -4.40 0.37
C LEU A 65 23.13 -4.47 -1.06
N SER A 66 22.69 -5.67 -1.44
CA SER A 66 22.01 -5.85 -2.71
C SER A 66 20.71 -5.02 -2.72
N PRO A 67 20.23 -4.54 -3.88
CA PRO A 67 18.98 -3.77 -3.99
C PRO A 67 17.79 -4.45 -3.28
N GLU A 68 17.80 -5.79 -3.23
CA GLU A 68 16.80 -6.62 -2.57
C GLU A 68 16.77 -6.43 -1.05
N GLN A 69 17.90 -6.13 -0.39
CA GLN A 69 17.95 -5.98 1.06
C GLN A 69 17.44 -4.62 1.55
N ARG A 70 17.55 -3.57 0.70
CA ARG A 70 16.98 -2.25 1.01
C ARG A 70 15.46 -2.28 1.05
N SER A 71 14.85 -3.03 0.14
CA SER A 71 13.39 -3.19 0.11
C SER A 71 12.84 -3.89 1.35
N LEU A 72 13.63 -4.71 2.06
CA LEU A 72 13.19 -5.39 3.29
C LEU A 72 12.87 -4.42 4.41
N LEU A 73 13.58 -3.29 4.45
CA LEU A 73 13.65 -2.41 5.60
C LEU A 73 12.58 -1.31 5.53
N GLU A 74 12.32 -0.79 4.31
CA GLU A 74 11.17 0.08 4.04
C GLU A 74 9.85 -0.64 4.37
N GLU A 75 9.77 -1.92 4.03
CA GLU A 75 8.62 -2.78 4.30
C GLU A 75 8.30 -2.93 5.80
N THR A 76 9.32 -3.17 6.65
CA THR A 76 9.13 -3.24 8.10
C THR A 76 8.65 -1.91 8.68
N LEU A 77 9.19 -0.78 8.21
CA LEU A 77 8.77 0.54 8.69
C LEU A 77 7.33 0.85 8.32
N ASP A 78 6.91 0.57 7.08
CA ASP A 78 5.51 0.75 6.66
C ASP A 78 4.57 -0.12 7.50
N THR A 79 4.98 -1.37 7.79
CA THR A 79 4.22 -2.29 8.64
C THR A 79 4.03 -1.71 10.04
N ASP A 80 5.12 -1.27 10.68
CA ASP A 80 5.10 -0.70 12.04
C ASP A 80 4.25 0.58 12.09
N ILE A 81 4.33 1.44 11.07
CA ILE A 81 3.51 2.65 10.96
C ILE A 81 2.02 2.28 10.92
N HIS A 82 1.65 1.28 10.13
CA HIS A 82 0.25 0.84 10.02
C HIS A 82 -0.26 0.15 11.29
N GLU A 83 0.59 -0.62 11.98
CA GLU A 83 0.27 -1.21 13.28
C GLU A 83 -0.03 -0.11 14.32
N LEU A 84 0.87 0.88 14.43
CA LEU A 84 0.69 2.02 15.33
C LEU A 84 -0.55 2.85 15.00
N ASP A 85 -0.86 3.09 13.72
CA ASP A 85 -2.10 3.77 13.34
C ASP A 85 -3.34 2.96 13.75
N GLY A 86 -3.31 1.64 13.58
CA GLY A 86 -4.37 0.74 14.04
C GLY A 86 -4.58 0.76 15.56
N GLU A 87 -3.49 0.80 16.34
CA GLU A 87 -3.53 0.97 17.79
C GLU A 87 -4.09 2.34 18.20
N LEU A 88 -3.59 3.42 17.57
CA LEU A 88 -4.05 4.78 17.80
C LEU A 88 -5.54 4.94 17.48
N GLN A 89 -6.03 4.35 16.40
CA GLN A 89 -7.45 4.35 16.06
C GLN A 89 -8.29 3.60 17.11
N ARG A 90 -7.80 2.48 17.65
CA ARG A 90 -8.48 1.74 18.74
C ARG A 90 -8.51 2.55 20.05
N HIS A 91 -7.42 3.26 20.36
CA HIS A 91 -7.37 4.17 21.51
C HIS A 91 -8.29 5.38 21.33
N ARG A 92 -8.33 6.00 20.14
CA ARG A 92 -9.23 7.11 19.81
C ARG A 92 -10.71 6.71 19.85
N LYS A 93 -11.06 5.52 19.36
CA LYS A 93 -12.44 4.98 19.46
C LYS A 93 -12.87 4.69 20.90
N LYS A 94 -11.93 4.49 21.83
CA LYS A 94 -12.20 4.37 23.26
C LYS A 94 -12.38 5.73 23.95
N SER A 95 -11.86 6.82 23.39
CA SER A 95 -11.86 8.13 24.06
C SER A 95 -12.94 9.10 23.61
N GLU A 96 -13.50 9.05 22.39
CA GLU A 96 -14.58 9.98 21.99
C GLU A 96 -15.32 9.55 20.71
N LYS A 97 -16.64 9.84 20.65
CA LYS A 97 -17.46 9.86 19.43
C LYS A 97 -17.41 11.28 18.84
N LYS A 98 -17.09 11.40 17.54
CA LYS A 98 -17.09 12.57 16.61
C LYS A 98 -15.67 12.95 16.15
N ASP A 99 -15.39 13.43 14.93
CA ASP A 99 -16.20 13.86 13.78
C ASP A 99 -15.66 13.18 12.50
N GLU A 100 -16.54 12.79 11.58
CA GLU A 100 -16.16 12.29 10.25
C GLU A 100 -15.86 13.50 9.34
N ASP A 101 -14.60 13.88 9.22
CA ASP A 101 -14.14 14.70 8.10
C ASP A 101 -14.42 13.96 6.79
N GLU A 102 -15.02 14.66 5.82
CA GLU A 102 -15.28 14.20 4.46
C GLU A 102 -13.97 13.90 3.72
N LYS A 103 -13.34 12.78 4.03
CA LYS A 103 -12.30 12.19 3.19
C LYS A 103 -12.98 11.77 1.89
N GLN A 104 -12.58 12.37 0.77
CA GLN A 104 -12.93 11.88 -0.57
C GLN A 104 -12.68 10.39 -0.61
N ILE A 105 -13.76 9.60 -0.67
CA ILE A 105 -13.69 8.15 -0.64
C ILE A 105 -13.06 7.74 -1.98
N PRO A 106 -11.81 7.23 -2.01
CA PRO A 106 -11.26 6.71 -3.25
C PRO A 106 -12.19 5.58 -3.71
N LYS A 107 -12.76 5.73 -4.91
CA LYS A 107 -13.59 4.68 -5.51
C LYS A 107 -12.69 3.46 -5.67
N ARG A 108 -12.98 2.42 -4.89
CA ARG A 108 -12.23 1.16 -4.94
C ARG A 108 -12.33 0.60 -6.34
N ALA A 109 -11.17 0.31 -6.93
CA ALA A 109 -11.11 -0.39 -8.20
C ALA A 109 -11.77 -1.77 -8.03
N GLN A 110 -12.61 -2.14 -9.00
CA GLN A 110 -13.20 -3.47 -9.02
C GLN A 110 -12.11 -4.53 -9.21
N LEU A 111 -12.31 -5.71 -8.60
CA LEU A 111 -11.39 -6.81 -8.80
C LEU A 111 -11.44 -7.27 -10.27
N PRO A 112 -10.29 -7.69 -10.84
CA PRO A 112 -10.24 -8.03 -12.26
C PRO A 112 -11.27 -9.09 -12.68
N ALA A 113 -11.86 -8.90 -13.86
CA ALA A 113 -12.92 -9.78 -14.37
C ALA A 113 -12.41 -11.18 -14.72
N HIS A 114 -11.12 -11.34 -15.03
CA HIS A 114 -10.52 -12.62 -15.40
C HIS A 114 -10.30 -13.57 -14.22
N LEU A 115 -10.40 -13.09 -12.98
CA LEU A 115 -10.23 -13.93 -11.81
C LEU A 115 -11.46 -14.84 -11.60
N PRO A 116 -11.26 -16.14 -11.31
CA PRO A 116 -12.34 -17.08 -11.03
C PRO A 116 -13.13 -16.64 -9.80
N ARG A 117 -14.47 -16.62 -9.92
CA ARG A 117 -15.39 -16.21 -8.86
C ARG A 117 -16.09 -17.42 -8.25
N ARG A 118 -16.18 -17.44 -6.92
CA ARG A 118 -16.92 -18.44 -6.14
C ARG A 118 -17.97 -17.73 -5.29
N ASP A 119 -19.22 -18.21 -5.38
CA ASP A 119 -20.31 -17.65 -4.58
C ASP A 119 -20.34 -18.26 -3.19
N VAL A 120 -20.46 -17.39 -2.19
CA VAL A 120 -20.66 -17.74 -0.79
C VAL A 120 -22.03 -17.17 -0.39
N PRO A 121 -23.10 -17.99 -0.43
CA PRO A 121 -24.43 -17.53 -0.09
C PRO A 121 -24.58 -17.33 1.42
N HIS A 122 -25.11 -16.18 1.81
CA HIS A 122 -25.52 -15.85 3.18
C HIS A 122 -27.05 -15.72 3.17
N GLU A 123 -27.71 -16.83 3.46
CA GLU A 123 -29.17 -16.92 3.52
C GLU A 123 -29.62 -17.17 4.98
N PRO A 124 -30.79 -16.64 5.40
CA PRO A 124 -31.34 -16.94 6.71
C PRO A 124 -31.58 -18.45 6.89
N THR A 125 -31.26 -18.98 8.07
CA THR A 125 -31.51 -20.39 8.43
C THR A 125 -32.99 -20.72 8.47
N ASP A 126 -33.83 -19.74 8.79
CA ASP A 126 -35.29 -19.87 8.79
C ASP A 126 -35.89 -18.76 7.92
N THR A 127 -36.72 -19.17 6.95
CA THR A 127 -37.45 -18.28 6.05
C THR A 127 -38.93 -18.16 6.44
N SER A 128 -39.32 -18.71 7.60
CA SER A 128 -40.62 -18.48 8.20
C SER A 128 -40.64 -17.16 8.98
N CYS A 129 -41.68 -16.35 8.76
CA CYS A 129 -41.91 -15.17 9.57
C CYS A 129 -42.66 -15.57 10.84
N GLY A 130 -42.45 -14.84 11.95
CA GLY A 130 -43.19 -15.04 13.20
C GLY A 130 -44.73 -14.87 13.08
N CYS A 131 -45.23 -14.39 11.94
CA CYS A 131 -46.66 -14.39 11.61
C CYS A 131 -47.16 -15.67 10.91
N GLY A 132 -46.30 -16.67 10.68
CA GLY A 132 -46.64 -17.94 10.05
C GLY A 132 -46.58 -17.96 8.50
N GLN A 133 -46.27 -16.83 7.85
CA GLN A 133 -46.07 -16.79 6.39
C GLN A 133 -44.60 -17.03 5.99
N ALA A 134 -44.42 -17.69 4.84
CA ALA A 134 -43.11 -17.82 4.21
C ALA A 134 -42.62 -16.48 3.65
N MET A 135 -41.36 -16.16 3.92
CA MET A 135 -40.69 -14.98 3.39
C MET A 135 -40.37 -15.14 1.90
N GLN A 136 -40.27 -14.02 1.19
CA GLN A 136 -39.92 -13.97 -0.23
C GLN A 136 -38.59 -13.24 -0.42
N ARG A 137 -37.70 -13.82 -1.25
CA ARG A 137 -36.42 -13.21 -1.64
C ARG A 137 -36.69 -12.07 -2.63
N ILE A 138 -36.29 -10.84 -2.29
CA ILE A 138 -36.57 -9.64 -3.10
C ILE A 138 -35.36 -9.16 -3.89
N GLY A 139 -34.17 -9.55 -3.46
CA GLY A 139 -32.92 -9.07 -4.03
C GLY A 139 -31.73 -9.54 -3.21
N GLU A 140 -30.55 -9.05 -3.56
CA GLU A 140 -29.30 -9.45 -2.92
C GLU A 140 -28.32 -8.28 -2.87
N ASP A 141 -27.46 -8.29 -1.85
CA ASP A 141 -26.25 -7.47 -1.83
C ASP A 141 -25.05 -8.38 -2.05
N VAL A 142 -24.16 -8.00 -2.97
CA VAL A 142 -22.94 -8.76 -3.28
C VAL A 142 -21.72 -7.96 -2.85
N SER A 143 -20.82 -8.61 -2.11
CA SER A 143 -19.50 -8.06 -1.81
C SER A 143 -18.42 -9.03 -2.26
N GLU A 144 -17.40 -8.51 -2.95
CA GLU A 144 -16.28 -9.31 -3.46
C GLU A 144 -15.09 -9.24 -2.49
N LYS A 145 -14.45 -10.38 -2.27
CA LYS A 145 -13.22 -10.52 -1.50
C LYS A 145 -12.18 -11.28 -2.32
N LEU A 146 -10.92 -10.88 -2.22
CA LEU A 146 -9.81 -11.54 -2.91
C LEU A 146 -9.22 -12.63 -2.02
N ASP A 147 -9.19 -13.87 -2.53
CA ASP A 147 -8.57 -15.01 -1.90
C ASP A 147 -7.37 -15.50 -2.72
N TYR A 148 -6.47 -16.21 -2.06
CA TYR A 148 -5.28 -16.75 -2.70
C TYR A 148 -5.00 -18.16 -2.21
N GLN A 149 -5.02 -19.08 -3.17
CA GLN A 149 -4.38 -20.39 -3.04
C GLN A 149 -3.05 -20.31 -3.79
N PRO A 150 -1.96 -20.94 -3.32
CA PRO A 150 -0.65 -20.84 -3.96
C PRO A 150 -0.72 -21.00 -5.50
N GLY A 151 -0.43 -19.91 -6.22
CA GLY A 151 -0.45 -19.84 -7.69
C GLY A 151 -1.78 -19.43 -8.34
N VAL A 152 -2.88 -19.32 -7.59
CA VAL A 152 -4.22 -19.01 -8.13
C VAL A 152 -4.95 -18.01 -7.24
N PHE A 153 -5.26 -16.84 -7.80
CA PHE A 153 -6.19 -15.91 -7.20
C PHE A 153 -7.64 -16.28 -7.50
N THR A 154 -8.49 -16.20 -6.49
CA THR A 154 -9.93 -16.42 -6.58
C THR A 154 -10.66 -15.23 -5.95
N VAL A 155 -11.89 -14.99 -6.38
CA VAL A 155 -12.75 -13.95 -5.82
C VAL A 155 -13.94 -14.61 -5.13
N GLU A 156 -14.05 -14.44 -3.82
CA GLU A 156 -15.22 -14.87 -3.06
C GLU A 156 -16.30 -13.79 -3.15
N ARG A 157 -17.43 -14.13 -3.77
CA ARG A 157 -18.61 -13.27 -3.84
C ARG A 157 -19.54 -13.63 -2.69
N HIS A 158 -19.54 -12.82 -1.65
CA HIS A 158 -20.47 -12.97 -0.54
C HIS A 158 -21.83 -12.39 -0.95
N VAL A 159 -22.78 -13.27 -1.27
CA VAL A 159 -24.13 -12.93 -1.74
C VAL A 159 -25.09 -12.98 -0.56
N ARG A 160 -25.65 -11.84 -0.18
CA ARG A 160 -26.56 -11.70 0.96
C ARG A 160 -28.00 -11.51 0.50
N GLY A 161 -28.82 -12.54 0.62
CA GLY A 161 -30.23 -12.49 0.24
C GLY A 161 -31.04 -11.54 1.13
N LYS A 162 -31.81 -10.64 0.52
CA LYS A 162 -32.81 -9.81 1.20
C LYS A 162 -34.15 -10.53 1.14
N TRP A 163 -34.69 -10.86 2.30
CA TRP A 163 -35.98 -11.53 2.45
C TRP A 163 -37.00 -10.58 3.03
N VAL A 164 -38.23 -10.64 2.54
CA VAL A 164 -39.35 -9.85 3.05
C VAL A 164 -40.52 -10.73 3.42
N CYS A 165 -41.19 -10.39 4.51
CA CYS A 165 -42.55 -10.87 4.78
C CYS A 165 -43.55 -9.84 4.25
N LYS A 166 -44.42 -10.22 3.31
CA LYS A 166 -45.44 -9.32 2.74
C LYS A 166 -46.52 -8.92 3.74
N CYS A 167 -46.86 -9.78 4.70
CA CYS A 167 -47.88 -9.47 5.71
C CYS A 167 -47.39 -8.50 6.79
N CYS A 168 -46.13 -8.61 7.20
CA CYS A 168 -45.57 -7.80 8.30
C CYS A 168 -44.61 -6.70 7.83
N GLU A 169 -44.37 -6.58 6.53
CA GLU A 169 -43.41 -5.64 5.93
C GLU A 169 -41.99 -5.73 6.52
N ARG A 170 -41.64 -6.89 7.08
CA ARG A 170 -40.37 -7.11 7.77
C ARG A 170 -39.30 -7.60 6.80
N ILE A 171 -38.16 -6.93 6.77
CA ILE A 171 -36.98 -7.33 6.00
C ILE A 171 -36.00 -8.09 6.90
N VAL A 172 -35.51 -9.24 6.43
CA VAL A 172 -34.49 -10.04 7.08
C VAL A 172 -33.35 -10.29 6.08
N GLN A 173 -32.12 -10.12 6.55
CA GLN A 173 -30.91 -10.40 5.79
C GLN A 173 -29.91 -11.06 6.72
N ALA A 174 -29.29 -12.15 6.27
CA ALA A 174 -28.24 -12.80 7.04
C ALA A 174 -27.04 -11.84 7.23
N SER A 175 -26.46 -11.86 8.43
CA SER A 175 -25.20 -11.18 8.71
C SER A 175 -24.05 -11.96 8.08
N VAL A 176 -23.04 -11.22 7.61
CA VAL A 176 -21.79 -11.84 7.16
C VAL A 176 -20.89 -12.02 8.38
N PRO A 177 -20.09 -13.10 8.45
CA PRO A 177 -19.06 -13.25 9.46
C PRO A 177 -18.15 -12.02 9.55
N ALA A 178 -17.69 -11.72 10.77
CA ALA A 178 -16.72 -10.67 10.99
C ALA A 178 -15.41 -10.99 10.25
N HIS A 179 -14.82 -9.97 9.64
CA HIS A 179 -13.54 -10.08 8.96
C HIS A 179 -12.45 -9.43 9.80
N VAL A 180 -11.20 -9.88 9.61
CA VAL A 180 -10.02 -9.35 10.32
C VAL A 180 -9.83 -7.86 10.03
N ILE A 181 -9.94 -7.47 8.77
CA ILE A 181 -9.88 -6.09 8.30
C ILE A 181 -11.28 -5.67 7.87
N ASP A 182 -11.88 -4.73 8.60
CA ASP A 182 -13.22 -4.25 8.27
C ASP A 182 -13.22 -3.56 6.90
N LYS A 183 -14.22 -3.90 6.08
CA LYS A 183 -14.31 -3.50 4.68
C LYS A 183 -13.03 -3.80 3.87
N GLY A 184 -12.13 -4.67 4.33
CA GLY A 184 -10.93 -5.04 3.59
C GLY A 184 -11.26 -5.82 2.32
N ILE A 185 -10.39 -5.77 1.32
CA ILE A 185 -10.46 -6.63 0.14
C ILE A 185 -10.06 -8.09 0.44
N PRO A 186 -9.06 -8.40 1.29
CA PRO A 186 -8.57 -9.77 1.39
C PRO A 186 -9.51 -10.66 2.22
N THR A 187 -9.53 -11.94 1.88
CA THR A 187 -10.07 -13.01 2.75
C THR A 187 -9.09 -13.31 3.89
N THR A 188 -9.56 -14.06 4.88
CA THR A 188 -8.70 -14.59 5.96
C THR A 188 -7.62 -15.54 5.42
N GLY A 189 -7.92 -16.29 4.36
CA GLY A 189 -6.97 -17.19 3.70
C GLY A 189 -5.78 -16.43 3.09
N LEU A 190 -6.04 -15.36 2.34
CA LEU A 190 -4.99 -14.51 1.79
C LEU A 190 -4.16 -13.85 2.89
N LEU A 191 -4.78 -13.32 3.95
CA LEU A 191 -4.06 -12.73 5.08
C LEU A 191 -3.15 -13.76 5.77
N ALA A 192 -3.66 -14.96 6.01
CA ALA A 192 -2.88 -16.05 6.61
C ALA A 192 -1.69 -16.43 5.73
N HIS A 193 -1.88 -16.52 4.41
CA HIS A 193 -0.78 -16.78 3.47
C HIS A 193 0.31 -15.71 3.55
N VAL A 194 -0.08 -14.43 3.52
CA VAL A 194 0.89 -13.31 3.58
C VAL A 194 1.72 -13.35 4.87
N LEU A 195 1.08 -13.60 6.02
CA LEU A 195 1.74 -13.68 7.32
C LEU A 195 2.67 -14.90 7.43
N VAL A 196 2.20 -16.08 7.06
CA VAL A 196 3.01 -17.31 7.09
C VAL A 196 4.20 -17.17 6.15
N ALA A 197 3.97 -16.72 4.92
CA ALA A 197 5.04 -16.50 3.97
C ALA A 197 6.07 -15.50 4.52
N LYS A 198 5.63 -14.39 5.12
CA LYS A 198 6.53 -13.36 5.66
C LYS A 198 7.35 -13.85 6.85
N PHE A 199 6.70 -14.46 7.83
CA PHE A 199 7.31 -14.72 9.14
C PHE A 199 7.83 -16.15 9.31
N MET A 200 7.16 -17.15 8.72
CA MET A 200 7.59 -18.55 8.79
C MET A 200 8.53 -18.90 7.63
N ASP A 201 8.20 -18.48 6.41
CA ASP A 201 9.01 -18.81 5.23
C ASP A 201 10.06 -17.76 4.89
N HIS A 202 10.16 -16.70 5.70
CA HIS A 202 11.07 -15.57 5.50
C HIS A 202 10.98 -14.95 4.10
N LEU A 203 9.76 -14.92 3.53
CA LEU A 203 9.47 -14.37 2.21
C LEU A 203 9.07 -12.89 2.33
N PRO A 204 9.94 -11.95 1.96
CA PRO A 204 9.64 -10.53 2.12
C PRO A 204 8.48 -10.08 1.23
N LEU A 205 7.73 -9.05 1.64
CA LEU A 205 6.55 -8.57 0.93
C LEU A 205 6.87 -8.11 -0.50
N TYR A 206 8.06 -7.57 -0.80
CA TYR A 206 8.42 -7.28 -2.20
C TYR A 206 8.50 -8.54 -3.06
N ARG A 207 8.96 -9.66 -2.48
CA ARG A 207 9.03 -10.93 -3.19
C ARG A 207 7.63 -11.53 -3.32
N GLN A 208 6.78 -11.37 -2.30
CA GLN A 208 5.38 -11.76 -2.37
C GLN A 208 4.62 -10.95 -3.44
N GLU A 209 4.81 -9.63 -3.54
CA GLU A 209 4.26 -8.78 -4.61
C GLU A 209 4.62 -9.36 -5.99
N ALA A 210 5.88 -9.73 -6.21
CA ALA A 210 6.31 -10.35 -7.46
C ALA A 210 5.70 -11.75 -7.69
N VAL A 211 5.49 -12.55 -6.63
CA VAL A 211 4.79 -13.85 -6.71
C VAL A 211 3.34 -13.64 -7.13
N PHE A 212 2.64 -12.70 -6.49
CA PHE A 212 1.26 -12.38 -6.81
C PHE A 212 1.10 -11.82 -8.23
N ALA A 213 2.03 -10.96 -8.68
CA ALA A 213 2.07 -10.49 -10.05
C ALA A 213 2.12 -11.65 -11.06
N ARG A 214 2.93 -12.69 -10.79
CA ARG A 214 2.99 -13.90 -11.62
C ARG A 214 1.71 -14.75 -11.54
N ALA A 215 1.02 -14.72 -10.41
CA ALA A 215 -0.28 -15.38 -10.24
C ALA A 215 -1.46 -14.59 -10.85
N GLY A 216 -1.22 -13.44 -11.49
CA GLY A 216 -2.21 -12.71 -12.27
C GLY A 216 -2.90 -11.55 -11.54
N HIS A 217 -2.42 -11.14 -10.37
CA HIS A 217 -2.87 -9.93 -9.69
C HIS A 217 -1.74 -9.26 -8.89
N VAL A 218 -1.49 -7.97 -9.15
CA VAL A 218 -0.47 -7.20 -8.43
C VAL A 218 -1.09 -6.60 -7.17
N ILE A 219 -0.50 -6.91 -6.01
CA ILE A 219 -0.84 -6.28 -4.74
C ILE A 219 0.36 -5.45 -4.31
N ALA A 220 0.17 -4.14 -4.19
CA ALA A 220 1.26 -3.23 -3.85
C ALA A 220 1.88 -3.58 -2.48
N ARG A 221 3.20 -3.44 -2.37
CA ARG A 221 3.92 -3.62 -1.09
C ARG A 221 3.32 -2.86 0.08
N SER A 222 2.90 -1.61 -0.12
CA SER A 222 2.26 -0.81 0.92
C SER A 222 0.94 -1.41 1.40
N THR A 223 0.13 -1.95 0.48
CA THR A 223 -1.10 -2.66 0.83
C THR A 223 -0.83 -3.94 1.60
N LEU A 224 0.21 -4.70 1.22
CA LEU A 224 0.63 -5.88 1.98
C LEU A 224 1.11 -5.50 3.39
N ALA A 225 1.89 -4.43 3.52
CA ALA A 225 2.37 -3.93 4.81
C ALA A 225 1.22 -3.46 5.71
N GLU A 226 0.24 -2.74 5.15
CA GLU A 226 -1.00 -2.36 5.82
C GLU A 226 -1.74 -3.59 6.35
N TRP A 227 -1.87 -4.63 5.54
CA TRP A 227 -2.54 -5.87 5.96
C TRP A 227 -1.79 -6.60 7.06
N VAL A 228 -0.46 -6.66 7.00
CA VAL A 228 0.37 -7.26 8.05
C VAL A 228 0.20 -6.49 9.35
N GLY A 229 0.31 -5.16 9.34
CA GLY A 229 0.13 -4.32 10.52
C GLY A 229 -1.28 -4.44 11.12
N ALA A 230 -2.32 -4.46 10.28
CA ALA A 230 -3.68 -4.68 10.73
C ALA A 230 -3.87 -6.06 11.37
N CYS A 231 -3.23 -7.11 10.85
CA CYS A 231 -3.27 -8.43 11.46
C CYS A 231 -2.51 -8.47 12.79
N GLY A 232 -1.32 -7.87 12.87
CA GLY A 232 -0.54 -7.76 14.12
C GLY A 232 -1.37 -7.12 15.23
N ALA A 233 -2.02 -5.99 14.91
CA ALA A 233 -2.97 -5.32 15.77
C ALA A 233 -4.08 -6.27 16.30
N GLN A 234 -4.69 -7.09 15.44
CA GLN A 234 -5.75 -8.02 15.84
C GLN A 234 -5.26 -9.22 16.66
N LEU A 235 -3.99 -9.61 16.51
CA LEU A 235 -3.37 -10.71 17.24
C LEU A 235 -2.89 -10.32 18.65
N GLN A 236 -2.86 -9.01 18.97
CA GLN A 236 -2.43 -8.50 20.27
C GLN A 236 -3.05 -9.21 21.50
N PRO A 237 -4.36 -9.55 21.53
CA PRO A 237 -4.93 -10.29 22.66
C PRO A 237 -4.32 -11.68 22.86
N LEU A 238 -3.95 -12.37 21.77
CA LEU A 238 -3.29 -13.67 21.85
C LEU A 238 -1.85 -13.53 22.35
N VAL A 239 -1.15 -12.49 21.90
CA VAL A 239 0.20 -12.15 22.40
C VAL A 239 0.15 -11.87 23.90
N GLN A 240 -0.84 -11.11 24.37
CA GLN A 240 -1.00 -10.83 25.80
C GLN A 240 -1.33 -12.10 26.59
N ALA A 241 -2.25 -12.94 26.10
CA ALA A 241 -2.59 -14.20 26.75
C ALA A 241 -1.39 -15.15 26.85
N LEU A 242 -0.59 -15.25 25.79
CA LEU A 242 0.67 -16.00 25.81
C LEU A 242 1.66 -15.41 26.83
N ALA A 243 1.82 -14.09 26.85
CA ALA A 243 2.71 -13.43 27.80
C ALA A 243 2.27 -13.65 29.26
N ASP A 244 0.96 -13.63 29.53
CA ASP A 244 0.42 -13.90 30.86
C ASP A 244 0.65 -15.36 31.28
N GLU A 245 0.53 -16.31 30.34
CA GLU A 245 0.83 -17.72 30.59
C GLU A 245 2.32 -17.96 30.86
N LEU A 246 3.21 -17.35 30.07
CA LEU A 246 4.65 -17.44 30.28
C LEU A 246 5.04 -16.91 31.67
N ARG A 247 4.45 -15.79 32.12
CA ARG A 247 4.72 -15.21 33.45
C ARG A 247 4.30 -16.08 34.63
N ARG A 248 3.47 -17.10 34.44
CA ARG A 248 3.08 -18.05 35.50
C ARG A 248 4.20 -19.04 35.83
N HIS A 249 5.14 -19.24 34.94
CA HIS A 249 6.23 -20.20 35.10
C HIS A 249 7.39 -19.56 35.86
N MET A 250 7.95 -20.27 36.84
CA MET A 250 9.10 -19.75 37.62
C MET A 250 10.39 -19.65 36.80
N VAL A 251 10.51 -20.46 35.75
CA VAL A 251 11.68 -20.53 34.88
C VAL A 251 11.19 -20.44 33.44
N LEU A 252 11.74 -19.48 32.70
CA LEU A 252 11.52 -19.32 31.27
C LEU A 252 12.83 -19.57 30.54
N HIS A 253 12.78 -20.46 29.56
CA HIS A 253 13.87 -20.65 28.62
C HIS A 253 13.59 -19.74 27.42
N ALA A 254 14.57 -18.94 27.04
CA ALA A 254 14.52 -18.12 25.84
C ALA A 254 15.86 -18.32 25.12
N ASP A 255 15.82 -18.63 23.83
CA ASP A 255 17.02 -18.61 23.00
C ASP A 255 17.15 -17.24 22.34
N GLU A 256 18.31 -16.61 22.50
CA GLU A 256 18.54 -15.32 21.87
C GLU A 256 19.11 -15.52 20.46
N THR A 257 18.33 -15.20 19.44
CA THR A 257 18.86 -15.13 18.08
C THR A 257 19.28 -13.69 17.79
N PRO A 258 20.59 -13.39 17.67
CA PRO A 258 21.05 -12.05 17.38
C PRO A 258 20.75 -11.69 15.92
N VAL A 259 20.07 -10.57 15.72
CA VAL A 259 19.77 -10.01 14.40
C VAL A 259 20.33 -8.60 14.25
N ALA A 260 20.77 -8.27 13.04
CA ALA A 260 21.28 -6.94 12.72
C ALA A 260 20.10 -6.01 12.38
N MET A 261 19.57 -5.30 13.37
CA MET A 261 18.44 -4.37 13.17
C MET A 261 18.95 -2.98 12.84
N LEU A 262 18.37 -2.31 11.84
CA LEU A 262 18.75 -0.95 11.53
C LEU A 262 18.35 0.03 12.64
N LYS A 263 19.27 0.94 12.98
CA LYS A 263 18.98 2.10 13.82
C LYS A 263 18.89 3.33 12.92
N PRO A 264 17.69 3.89 12.67
CA PRO A 264 17.53 5.09 11.86
C PRO A 264 18.45 6.22 12.33
N GLY A 265 19.07 6.94 11.39
CA GLY A 265 19.97 8.07 11.66
C GLY A 265 21.46 7.74 11.78
N ASN A 266 21.83 6.51 12.15
CA ASN A 266 23.24 6.15 12.39
C ASN A 266 23.93 5.36 11.26
N GLY A 267 23.17 4.93 10.23
CA GLY A 267 23.71 4.17 9.09
C GLY A 267 24.36 2.83 9.45
N LYS A 268 24.15 2.36 10.69
CA LYS A 268 24.66 1.10 11.22
C LYS A 268 23.47 0.27 11.71
N THR A 269 23.58 -1.03 11.54
CA THR A 269 22.76 -1.96 12.30
C THR A 269 23.26 -1.97 13.74
N HIS A 270 22.34 -2.04 14.69
CA HIS A 270 22.64 -2.43 16.05
C HIS A 270 22.25 -3.89 16.23
N LYS A 271 22.95 -4.58 17.13
CA LYS A 271 22.59 -5.93 17.52
C LYS A 271 21.26 -5.86 18.26
N ALA A 272 20.22 -6.40 17.66
CA ALA A 272 18.95 -6.67 18.29
C ALA A 272 18.83 -8.18 18.53
N TYR A 273 17.86 -8.58 19.33
CA TYR A 273 17.64 -9.96 19.69
C TYR A 273 16.19 -10.30 19.37
N ILE A 274 15.99 -11.40 18.67
CA ILE A 274 14.70 -12.06 18.58
C ILE A 274 14.73 -13.16 19.64
N TRP A 275 13.74 -13.14 20.52
CA TRP A 275 13.51 -14.18 21.50
C TRP A 275 12.36 -15.04 21.01
N SER A 276 12.65 -16.31 20.74
CA SER A 276 11.67 -17.35 20.34
C SER A 276 11.63 -18.47 21.37
#